data_AF-A0A6I1Z2D5-F1
#
_entry.id   AF-A0A6I1Z2D5-F1
#
_cell.length_a   1.000
_cell.length_b   1.000
_cell.length_c   1.000
_cell.angle_alpha   90.00
_cell.angle_beta   90.00
_cell.angle_gamma   90.00
#
_symmetry.space_group_name_H-M   'P 1'
#
loop_
_entity.id
_entity.type
_entity.pdbx_description
1 polymer ?
#
loop_
_entity_poly.entity_id
_entity_poly.type
_entity_poly.pdbx_seq_one_letter_code
_entity_poly.pdbx_strand_id
1 'polypeptide(L)'
;MVGSVPTASTVPLPRRPLDPDVPDTGGLPDGPDARVRHWYENDLGWATVPGRPLRLLTGVRFDVLDVPAEAGAGALRHLAPGSPVALRGDRMELLVAAGSAEELPGLLDWLEWSAVALDLRVLGAGDAMEAPVPPATGSEGFVRAGSVQGAAVWLRPPGPGGEVEASLPAMPALGREKGAPDLVRLLDTVAAQCHRVRLRRPRAGLPTACRRDQPLAFS
;
A
#
# COMPACT_ATOMS: atom_id res chain seq x y z
N MET A 1 -3.83 82.50 35.64
CA MET A 1 -3.50 81.47 36.66
C MET A 1 -2.52 80.51 36.00
N VAL A 2 -1.31 80.45 36.53
CA VAL A 2 -0.15 79.72 36.02
C VAL A 2 -0.36 78.20 36.17
N GLY A 3 0.21 77.41 35.26
CA GLY A 3 0.21 75.95 35.35
C GLY A 3 1.20 75.34 34.36
N SER A 4 2.40 75.07 34.86
CA SER A 4 3.62 74.71 34.14
C SER A 4 3.65 73.28 33.58
N VAL A 5 4.53 73.12 32.58
CA VAL A 5 5.07 71.91 31.92
C VAL A 5 5.72 70.90 32.90
N PRO A 6 5.83 69.60 32.56
CA PRO A 6 7.01 69.16 31.79
C PRO A 6 6.73 68.11 30.69
N THR A 7 7.47 68.28 29.61
CA THR A 7 7.75 67.32 28.55
C THR A 7 8.61 66.17 29.09
N ALA A 8 8.11 64.94 29.06
CA ALA A 8 8.92 63.74 29.20
C ALA A 8 9.04 63.06 27.83
N SER A 9 10.13 63.39 27.13
CA SER A 9 10.61 62.63 25.98
C SER A 9 11.24 61.34 26.52
N THR A 10 10.43 60.30 26.70
CA THR A 10 10.94 58.96 26.98
C THR A 10 11.17 58.26 25.66
N VAL A 11 12.38 58.44 25.12
CA VAL A 11 12.90 57.62 24.02
C VAL A 11 13.07 56.19 24.57
N PRO A 12 12.34 55.18 24.08
CA PRO A 12 12.69 53.80 24.41
C PRO A 12 14.02 53.46 23.73
N LEU A 13 14.97 52.95 24.53
CA LEU A 13 16.27 52.45 24.09
C LEU A 13 16.13 51.45 22.91
N PRO A 14 17.14 51.35 22.03
CA PRO A 14 17.11 50.45 20.89
C PRO A 14 16.83 49.03 21.37
N ARG A 15 15.73 48.44 20.85
CA ARG A 15 15.43 47.04 21.07
C ARG A 15 16.62 46.22 20.56
N ARG A 16 17.20 45.46 21.48
CA ARG A 16 18.16 44.37 21.25
C ARG A 16 17.71 43.56 20.02
N PRO A 17 18.62 43.14 19.13
CA PRO A 17 18.26 42.23 18.03
C PRO A 17 17.55 41.01 18.62
N LEU A 18 16.39 40.66 18.07
CA LEU A 18 15.81 39.34 18.30
C LEU A 18 16.85 38.31 17.86
N ASP A 19 17.15 37.36 18.74
CA ASP A 19 17.86 36.12 18.39
C ASP A 19 17.22 35.49 17.15
N PRO A 20 17.98 35.24 16.06
CA PRO A 20 17.56 34.37 15.00
C PRO A 20 17.90 32.92 15.39
N ASP A 21 17.30 32.39 16.45
CA ASP A 21 17.47 30.98 16.83
C ASP A 21 16.23 30.42 17.54
N VAL A 22 15.05 30.75 17.00
CA VAL A 22 13.93 29.84 17.06
C VAL A 22 13.89 29.14 15.70
N PRO A 23 14.25 27.85 15.57
CA PRO A 23 13.93 27.12 14.36
C PRO A 23 12.42 27.11 14.23
N ASP A 24 11.96 27.89 13.25
CA ASP A 24 10.61 27.96 12.75
C ASP A 24 10.11 26.53 12.53
N THR A 25 9.35 25.99 13.50
CA THR A 25 8.71 24.68 13.37
C THR A 25 7.36 24.88 12.67
N GLY A 26 7.38 25.64 11.59
CA GLY A 26 6.29 25.84 10.65
C GLY A 26 6.66 25.13 9.35
N GLY A 27 6.30 23.85 9.24
CA GLY A 27 6.64 23.00 8.11
C GLY A 27 6.21 23.59 6.76
N LEU A 28 7.20 23.99 5.96
CA LEU A 28 7.05 24.14 4.52
C LEU A 28 6.57 22.79 3.94
N PRO A 29 5.58 22.77 3.03
CA PRO A 29 5.10 21.55 2.39
C PRO A 29 6.07 21.00 1.32
N ASP A 30 7.38 21.24 1.42
CA ASP A 30 8.40 20.77 0.46
C ASP A 30 9.17 19.53 0.95
N GLY A 31 8.59 18.79 1.89
CA GLY A 31 9.11 17.50 2.31
C GLY A 31 9.00 16.42 1.22
N PRO A 32 9.84 15.37 1.23
CA PRO A 32 9.74 14.25 0.29
C PRO A 32 8.32 13.64 0.27
N ASP A 33 7.64 13.56 1.42
CA ASP A 33 6.26 13.07 1.53
C ASP A 33 5.25 13.91 0.73
N ALA A 34 5.47 15.21 0.61
CA ALA A 34 4.59 16.10 -0.16
C ALA A 34 4.79 15.94 -1.66
N ARG A 35 6.04 15.70 -2.11
CA ARG A 35 6.33 15.33 -3.51
C ARG A 35 5.72 13.98 -3.88
N VAL A 36 5.82 12.99 -2.99
CA VAL A 36 5.16 11.68 -3.18
C VAL A 36 3.64 11.85 -3.28
N ARG A 37 3.03 12.62 -2.37
CA ARG A 37 1.59 12.92 -2.42
C ARG A 37 1.21 13.59 -3.73
N HIS A 38 1.96 14.62 -4.15
CA HIS A 38 1.70 15.32 -5.40
C HIS A 38 1.69 14.38 -6.60
N TRP A 39 2.67 13.47 -6.69
CA TRP A 39 2.73 12.48 -7.76
C TRP A 39 1.49 11.57 -7.78
N TYR A 40 1.09 11.03 -6.64
CA TYR A 40 -0.11 10.20 -6.56
C TYR A 40 -1.39 10.95 -6.94
N GLU A 41 -1.56 12.17 -6.44
CA GLU A 41 -2.78 12.95 -6.65
C GLU A 41 -2.86 13.56 -8.06
N ASN A 42 -1.73 14.00 -8.64
CA ASN A 42 -1.71 14.77 -9.89
C ASN A 42 -1.29 13.93 -11.10
N ASP A 43 -0.29 13.05 -10.98
CA ASP A 43 0.16 12.22 -12.11
C ASP A 43 -0.68 10.95 -12.27
N LEU A 44 -1.14 10.36 -11.16
CA LEU A 44 -1.95 9.14 -11.16
C LEU A 44 -3.43 9.38 -10.89
N GLY A 45 -3.81 10.53 -10.31
CA GLY A 45 -5.19 10.84 -9.97
C GLY A 45 -5.75 9.96 -8.85
N TRP A 46 -4.89 9.49 -7.94
CA TRP A 46 -5.23 8.60 -6.82
C TRP A 46 -5.36 9.39 -5.52
N ALA A 47 -6.45 9.17 -4.79
CA ALA A 47 -6.70 9.88 -3.54
C ALA A 47 -5.77 9.36 -2.42
N THR A 48 -5.08 10.28 -1.74
CA THR A 48 -4.20 9.94 -0.62
C THR A 48 -4.84 10.31 0.72
N VAL A 49 -4.52 9.54 1.77
CA VAL A 49 -4.85 9.86 3.16
C VAL A 49 -3.57 10.27 3.87
N PRO A 50 -3.58 11.37 4.64
CA PRO A 50 -2.43 11.75 5.45
C PRO A 50 -2.08 10.64 6.46
N GLY A 51 -0.82 10.18 6.40
CA GLY A 51 -0.28 9.15 7.26
C GLY A 51 1.24 9.10 7.15
N ARG A 52 1.91 8.48 8.13
CA ARG A 52 3.33 8.11 8.07
C ARG A 52 3.44 6.61 8.32
N PRO A 53 3.60 5.77 7.27
CA PRO A 53 3.72 6.10 5.85
C PRO A 53 2.41 6.63 5.21
N LEU A 54 2.52 7.33 4.08
CA LEU A 54 1.39 7.84 3.28
C LEU A 54 0.50 6.66 2.86
N ARG A 55 -0.81 6.87 2.75
CA ARG A 55 -1.76 5.81 2.35
C ARG A 55 -2.58 6.23 1.14
N LEU A 56 -2.97 5.27 0.32
CA LEU A 56 -3.82 5.45 -0.86
C LEU A 56 -5.20 4.85 -0.58
N LEU A 57 -6.26 5.59 -0.89
CA LEU A 57 -7.63 5.09 -0.74
C LEU A 57 -7.94 4.02 -1.77
N THR A 58 -8.47 2.90 -1.31
CA THR A 58 -8.97 1.81 -2.15
C THR A 58 -10.50 1.94 -2.36
N GLY A 59 -11.01 1.29 -3.40
CA GLY A 59 -12.41 1.31 -3.85
C GLY A 59 -12.93 2.61 -4.44
N VAL A 60 -12.03 3.55 -4.75
CA VAL A 60 -12.36 4.73 -5.57
C VAL A 60 -12.00 4.49 -7.04
N ARG A 61 -10.73 4.12 -7.29
CA ARG A 61 -10.18 3.85 -8.62
C ARG A 61 -9.79 2.39 -8.82
N PHE A 62 -9.39 1.74 -7.73
CA PHE A 62 -8.92 0.37 -7.71
C PHE A 62 -9.20 -0.24 -6.34
N ASP A 63 -9.39 -1.56 -6.31
CA ASP A 63 -9.30 -2.35 -5.09
C ASP A 63 -7.95 -3.05 -5.03
N VAL A 64 -7.57 -3.55 -3.86
CA VAL A 64 -6.28 -4.24 -3.69
C VAL A 64 -6.49 -5.63 -3.13
N LEU A 65 -5.85 -6.59 -3.77
CA LEU A 65 -5.75 -7.97 -3.31
C LEU A 65 -4.38 -8.18 -2.66
N ASP A 66 -4.36 -8.24 -1.33
CA ASP A 66 -3.19 -8.50 -0.51
C ASP A 66 -3.04 -10.03 -0.29
N VAL A 67 -1.95 -10.60 -0.78
CA VAL A 67 -1.66 -12.05 -0.76
C VAL A 67 -0.21 -12.31 -0.33
N PRO A 68 0.16 -13.53 0.11
CA PRO A 68 1.56 -13.87 0.36
C PRO A 68 2.38 -13.67 -0.92
N ALA A 69 3.57 -13.08 -0.82
CA ALA A 69 4.39 -12.73 -1.98
C ALA A 69 4.74 -13.95 -2.85
N GLU A 70 5.01 -15.10 -2.23
CA GLU A 70 5.22 -16.37 -2.92
C GLU A 70 4.01 -16.80 -3.76
N ALA A 71 2.80 -16.54 -3.24
CA ALA A 71 1.56 -16.91 -3.93
C ALA A 71 1.24 -15.92 -5.06
N GLY A 72 1.37 -14.62 -4.79
CA GLY A 72 1.17 -13.55 -5.75
C GLY A 72 2.12 -13.66 -6.95
N ALA A 73 3.38 -14.05 -6.73
CA ALA A 73 4.37 -14.25 -7.79
C ALA A 73 3.90 -15.24 -8.88
N GLY A 74 3.22 -16.32 -8.46
CA GLY A 74 2.62 -17.27 -9.41
C GLY A 74 1.49 -16.64 -10.22
N ALA A 75 0.71 -15.75 -9.61
CA ALA A 75 -0.46 -15.10 -10.22
C ALA A 75 -0.11 -13.99 -11.23
N LEU A 76 1.11 -13.43 -11.17
CA LEU A 76 1.57 -12.36 -12.08
C LEU A 76 1.45 -12.67 -13.57
N ARG A 77 1.41 -13.96 -13.94
CA ARG A 77 1.24 -14.44 -15.33
C ARG A 77 -0.15 -14.14 -15.92
N HIS A 78 -1.14 -13.91 -15.05
CA HIS A 78 -2.52 -13.58 -15.45
C HIS A 78 -2.81 -12.09 -15.39
N LEU A 79 -1.82 -11.29 -14.98
CA LEU A 79 -1.89 -9.83 -15.02
C LEU A 79 -1.34 -9.32 -16.34
N ALA A 80 -1.88 -8.19 -16.81
CA ALA A 80 -1.30 -7.50 -17.95
C ALA A 80 0.10 -6.98 -17.57
N PRO A 81 1.03 -6.84 -18.53
CA PRO A 81 2.35 -6.27 -18.26
C PRO A 81 2.31 -4.87 -17.62
N GLY A 82 1.25 -4.09 -17.90
CA GLY A 82 1.01 -2.77 -17.33
C GLY A 82 0.22 -2.78 -16.01
N SER A 83 -0.22 -3.93 -15.49
CA SER A 83 -0.93 -3.98 -14.22
C SER A 83 0.04 -3.65 -13.06
N PRO A 84 -0.25 -2.62 -12.25
CA PRO A 84 0.61 -2.24 -11.15
C PRO A 84 0.59 -3.27 -10.03
N VAL A 85 1.76 -3.54 -9.47
CA VAL A 85 1.94 -4.51 -8.38
C VAL A 85 2.92 -3.92 -7.37
N ALA A 86 2.51 -3.91 -6.10
CA ALA A 86 3.34 -3.51 -4.98
C ALA A 86 3.74 -4.71 -4.12
N LEU A 87 4.89 -4.60 -3.45
CA LEU A 87 5.39 -5.57 -2.48
C LEU A 87 5.59 -4.86 -1.14
N ARG A 88 5.01 -5.41 -0.08
CA ARG A 88 5.10 -4.91 1.29
C ARG A 88 5.59 -6.04 2.19
N GLY A 89 6.89 -6.07 2.47
CA GLY A 89 7.51 -7.16 3.24
C GLY A 89 7.37 -8.52 2.53
N ASP A 90 6.66 -9.47 3.17
CA ASP A 90 6.36 -10.80 2.63
C ASP A 90 4.98 -10.89 1.95
N ARG A 91 4.31 -9.75 1.77
CA ARG A 91 2.99 -9.62 1.15
C ARG A 91 3.10 -8.90 -0.18
N MET A 92 2.28 -9.31 -1.14
CA MET A 92 2.15 -8.70 -2.45
C MET A 92 0.75 -8.13 -2.60
N GLU A 93 0.69 -6.88 -3.05
CA GLU A 93 -0.52 -6.08 -3.22
C GLU A 93 -0.78 -5.94 -4.71
N LEU A 94 -1.76 -6.72 -5.20
CA LEU A 94 -2.19 -6.74 -6.59
C LEU A 94 -3.36 -5.77 -6.76
N LEU A 95 -3.22 -4.76 -7.62
CA LEU A 95 -4.32 -3.84 -7.89
C LEU A 95 -5.31 -4.51 -8.85
N VAL A 96 -6.59 -4.41 -8.52
CA VAL A 96 -7.72 -4.92 -9.30
C VAL A 96 -8.75 -3.80 -9.50
N ALA A 97 -9.67 -3.96 -10.45
CA ALA A 97 -10.66 -2.93 -10.75
C ALA A 97 -11.51 -2.59 -9.51
N ALA A 98 -11.89 -1.33 -9.34
CA ALA A 98 -12.77 -0.91 -8.25
C ALA A 98 -14.10 -1.69 -8.28
N GLY A 99 -14.59 -2.08 -7.11
CA GLY A 99 -15.77 -2.92 -6.93
C GLY A 99 -15.48 -4.43 -6.94
N SER A 100 -14.26 -4.86 -7.33
CA SER A 100 -13.86 -6.27 -7.26
C SER A 100 -13.88 -6.81 -5.84
N ALA A 101 -13.69 -5.94 -4.84
CA ALA A 101 -13.70 -6.34 -3.43
C ALA A 101 -15.06 -6.87 -2.95
N GLU A 102 -16.16 -6.35 -3.51
CA GLU A 102 -17.52 -6.76 -3.17
C GLU A 102 -17.89 -8.11 -3.82
N GLU A 103 -17.38 -8.35 -5.03
CA GLU A 103 -17.61 -9.57 -5.80
C GLU A 103 -16.75 -10.75 -5.33
N LEU A 104 -15.58 -10.45 -4.77
CA LEU A 104 -14.55 -11.41 -4.38
C LEU A 104 -15.04 -12.55 -3.47
N PRO A 105 -15.81 -12.29 -2.39
CA PRO A 105 -16.36 -13.34 -1.55
C PRO A 105 -17.29 -14.30 -2.31
N GLY A 106 -18.14 -13.78 -3.18
CA GLY A 106 -19.05 -14.59 -4.00
C GLY A 106 -18.29 -15.43 -5.03
N LEU A 107 -17.23 -14.88 -5.62
CA LEU A 107 -16.35 -15.62 -6.53
C LEU A 107 -15.59 -16.74 -5.82
N LEU A 108 -15.05 -16.48 -4.64
CA LEU A 108 -14.36 -17.51 -3.86
C LEU A 108 -15.31 -18.63 -3.44
N ASP A 109 -16.56 -18.32 -3.15
CA ASP A 109 -17.59 -19.32 -2.86
C ASP A 109 -17.94 -20.16 -4.09
N TRP A 110 -18.18 -19.51 -5.23
CA TRP A 110 -18.45 -20.19 -6.50
C TRP A 110 -17.29 -21.09 -6.95
N LEU A 111 -16.05 -20.67 -6.70
CA LEU A 111 -14.85 -21.46 -6.97
C LEU A 111 -14.56 -22.53 -5.89
N GLU A 112 -15.43 -22.69 -4.89
CA GLU A 112 -15.29 -23.64 -3.77
C GLU A 112 -14.06 -23.40 -2.88
N TRP A 113 -13.47 -22.20 -2.95
CA TRP A 113 -12.34 -21.79 -2.14
C TRP A 113 -12.76 -21.16 -0.79
N SER A 114 -14.04 -20.82 -0.58
CA SER A 114 -14.56 -20.16 0.62
C SER A 114 -14.30 -20.94 1.93
N ALA A 115 -14.31 -22.27 1.89
CA ALA A 115 -14.02 -23.13 3.04
C ALA A 115 -12.52 -23.24 3.37
N VAL A 116 -11.64 -22.81 2.46
CA VAL A 116 -10.19 -22.87 2.64
C VAL A 116 -9.73 -21.58 3.30
N ALA A 117 -8.96 -21.69 4.40
CA ALA A 117 -8.36 -20.55 5.07
C ALA A 117 -7.20 -19.96 4.26
N LEU A 118 -7.51 -19.34 3.12
CA LEU A 118 -6.56 -18.62 2.28
C LEU A 118 -6.03 -17.42 3.05
N ASP A 119 -4.72 -17.22 3.03
CA ASP A 119 -4.07 -16.04 3.65
C ASP A 119 -4.22 -14.80 2.74
N LEU A 120 -5.43 -14.57 2.26
CA LEU A 120 -5.81 -13.55 1.27
C LEU A 120 -6.61 -12.47 1.99
N ARG A 121 -6.29 -11.21 1.70
CA ARG A 121 -7.00 -10.03 2.22
C ARG A 121 -7.39 -9.14 1.06
N VAL A 122 -8.55 -8.53 1.18
CA VAL A 122 -9.11 -7.65 0.17
C VAL A 122 -9.30 -6.29 0.80
N LEU A 123 -8.78 -5.26 0.14
CA LEU A 123 -8.96 -3.86 0.53
C LEU A 123 -9.88 -3.22 -0.50
N GLY A 124 -11.08 -2.86 -0.06
CA GLY A 124 -12.15 -2.33 -0.91
C GLY A 124 -12.43 -0.87 -0.64
N ALA A 125 -13.67 -0.45 -0.88
CA ALA A 125 -14.12 0.92 -0.62
C ALA A 125 -13.96 1.31 0.86
N GLY A 126 -13.26 2.40 1.10
CA GLY A 126 -13.03 2.95 2.44
C GLY A 126 -11.82 2.37 3.18
N ASP A 127 -11.18 1.34 2.63
CA ASP A 127 -9.87 0.89 3.08
C ASP A 127 -8.75 1.78 2.51
N ALA A 128 -7.53 1.55 2.99
CA ALA A 128 -6.36 2.22 2.45
C ALA A 128 -5.14 1.29 2.41
N MET A 129 -4.41 1.30 1.30
CA MET A 129 -3.12 0.62 1.18
C MET A 129 -1.97 1.58 1.55
N GLU A 130 -0.84 1.05 1.98
CA GLU A 130 0.37 1.85 2.14
C GLU A 130 0.84 2.34 0.76
N ALA A 131 1.08 3.63 0.62
CA ALA A 131 1.53 4.22 -0.63
C ALA A 131 2.95 3.73 -0.94
N PRO A 132 3.16 2.95 -2.01
CA PRO A 132 4.48 2.44 -2.29
C PRO A 132 5.42 3.58 -2.66
N VAL A 133 6.73 3.39 -2.45
CA VAL A 133 7.70 4.41 -2.85
C VAL A 133 7.66 4.54 -4.38
N PRO A 134 7.36 5.72 -4.95
CA PRO A 134 7.33 5.89 -6.40
C PRO A 134 8.70 5.54 -6.99
N PRO A 135 8.74 4.91 -8.17
CA PRO A 135 10.01 4.74 -8.88
C PRO A 135 10.63 6.12 -9.08
N ALA A 136 11.96 6.23 -8.98
CA ALA A 136 12.66 7.47 -9.29
C ALA A 136 12.56 7.76 -10.80
N THR A 137 11.40 8.22 -11.26
CA THR A 137 11.20 8.69 -12.62
C THR A 137 11.92 10.01 -12.75
N GLY A 138 12.84 10.07 -13.72
CA GLY A 138 13.80 11.17 -13.88
C GLY A 138 13.16 12.55 -13.90
N SER A 139 13.24 13.25 -12.78
CA SER A 139 13.70 14.64 -12.65
C SER A 139 13.91 14.83 -11.15
N GLU A 140 15.18 14.73 -10.74
CA GLU A 140 15.72 15.11 -9.44
C GLU A 140 14.91 14.72 -8.17
N GLY A 141 15.36 13.66 -7.50
CA GLY A 141 15.35 13.66 -6.03
C GLY A 141 14.16 13.02 -5.33
N PHE A 142 13.73 11.82 -5.73
CA PHE A 142 13.40 10.83 -4.71
C PHE A 142 14.72 10.29 -4.18
N VAL A 143 15.35 11.04 -3.25
CA VAL A 143 16.38 10.46 -2.38
C VAL A 143 15.77 9.18 -1.84
N ARG A 144 16.52 8.08 -1.89
CA ARG A 144 16.22 6.79 -1.26
C ARG A 144 15.88 7.05 0.22
N ALA A 145 14.66 7.51 0.49
CA ALA A 145 14.13 7.73 1.81
C ALA A 145 14.27 6.36 2.45
N GLY A 146 15.15 6.30 3.45
CA GLY A 146 15.79 5.08 3.90
C GLY A 146 14.80 3.94 3.90
N SER A 147 15.16 2.84 3.22
CA SER A 147 14.35 1.64 3.15
C SER A 147 14.02 1.20 4.57
N VAL A 148 12.91 1.68 5.10
CA VAL A 148 12.33 1.16 6.32
C VAL A 148 12.00 -0.27 5.95
N GLN A 149 12.65 -1.22 6.63
CA GLN A 149 12.48 -2.64 6.37
C GLN A 149 10.97 -2.95 6.42
N GLY A 150 10.36 -3.26 5.27
CA GLY A 150 8.91 -3.52 5.15
C GLY A 150 8.05 -2.43 4.52
N ALA A 151 8.61 -1.29 4.12
CA ALA A 151 7.87 -0.27 3.35
C ALA A 151 7.41 -0.83 2.00
N ALA A 152 6.23 -0.41 1.55
CA ALA A 152 5.69 -0.84 0.26
C ALA A 152 6.55 -0.31 -0.91
N VAL A 153 6.88 -1.17 -1.87
CA VAL A 153 7.66 -0.81 -3.07
C VAL A 153 6.97 -1.32 -4.34
N TRP A 154 7.04 -0.54 -5.42
CA TRP A 154 6.51 -0.99 -6.72
C TRP A 154 7.39 -2.08 -7.33
N LEU A 155 6.82 -3.26 -7.58
CA LEU A 155 7.43 -4.29 -8.46
C LEU A 155 7.16 -4.00 -9.92
N ARG A 156 5.96 -3.51 -10.23
CA ARG A 156 5.58 -2.98 -11.53
C ARG A 156 4.93 -1.63 -11.29
N PRO A 157 5.60 -0.51 -11.62
CA PRO A 157 5.04 0.80 -11.39
C PRO A 157 3.88 1.09 -12.36
N PRO A 158 2.86 1.85 -11.94
CA PRO A 158 1.85 2.35 -12.85
C PRO A 158 2.48 3.31 -13.87
N GLY A 159 2.07 3.21 -15.13
CA GLY A 159 2.48 4.17 -16.16
C GLY A 159 1.88 5.56 -15.88
N PRO A 160 2.64 6.66 -16.09
CA PRO A 160 2.10 8.01 -16.01
C PRO A 160 1.04 8.22 -17.11
N GLY A 161 -0.10 8.82 -16.78
CA GLY A 161 -1.14 9.16 -17.78
C GLY A 161 -2.53 8.52 -17.62
N GLY A 162 -2.88 7.97 -16.46
CA GLY A 162 -4.30 7.83 -16.06
C GLY A 162 -5.11 6.66 -16.64
N GLU A 163 -4.54 5.74 -17.43
CA GLU A 163 -5.27 4.56 -17.92
C GLU A 163 -4.96 3.26 -17.14
N VAL A 164 -4.55 3.37 -15.86
CA VAL A 164 -4.27 2.18 -15.04
C VAL A 164 -5.49 1.26 -14.97
N GLU A 165 -6.69 1.83 -14.82
CA GLU A 165 -7.97 1.12 -14.73
C GLU A 165 -8.21 0.16 -15.90
N ALA A 166 -7.73 0.48 -17.11
CA ALA A 166 -7.86 -0.38 -18.28
C ALA A 166 -6.98 -1.64 -18.23
N SER A 167 -5.88 -1.58 -17.47
CA SER A 167 -4.94 -2.68 -17.26
C SER A 167 -5.24 -3.50 -16.02
N LEU A 168 -6.23 -3.10 -15.21
CA LEU A 168 -6.59 -3.83 -13.99
C LEU A 168 -7.47 -5.03 -14.30
N PRO A 169 -7.23 -6.18 -13.64
CA PRO A 169 -8.15 -7.31 -13.66
C PRO A 169 -9.53 -6.88 -13.19
N ALA A 170 -10.54 -7.19 -14.01
CA ALA A 170 -11.93 -6.87 -13.74
C ALA A 170 -12.80 -8.10 -14.00
N MET A 171 -14.02 -8.08 -13.48
CA MET A 171 -15.03 -9.05 -13.89
C MET A 171 -15.26 -8.96 -15.41
N PRO A 172 -15.45 -10.10 -16.10
CA PRO A 172 -15.85 -10.08 -17.49
C PRO A 172 -17.25 -9.47 -17.62
N ALA A 173 -17.30 -8.16 -17.90
CA ALA A 173 -18.53 -7.51 -18.31
C ALA A 173 -18.91 -8.01 -19.71
N LEU A 174 -20.19 -8.34 -19.91
CA LEU A 174 -20.72 -8.76 -21.20
C LEU A 174 -20.38 -7.70 -22.27
N GLY A 175 -19.42 -8.02 -23.15
CA GLY A 175 -18.97 -7.13 -24.24
C GLY A 175 -17.56 -6.55 -24.09
N ARG A 176 -16.77 -6.91 -23.05
CA ARG A 176 -15.37 -6.48 -22.97
C ARG A 176 -14.47 -7.30 -23.88
N GLU A 177 -13.57 -6.61 -24.58
CA GLU A 177 -12.63 -7.14 -25.55
C GLU A 177 -11.74 -8.28 -25.00
N LYS A 178 -11.40 -9.21 -25.89
CA LYS A 178 -10.65 -10.45 -25.71
C LYS A 178 -9.15 -10.19 -25.36
N GLY A 179 -8.89 -9.40 -24.34
CA GLY A 179 -7.54 -8.96 -23.95
C GLY A 179 -7.39 -8.41 -22.52
N ALA A 180 -8.48 -8.14 -21.80
CA ALA A 180 -8.39 -7.72 -20.40
C ALA A 180 -8.09 -8.92 -19.47
N PRO A 181 -7.24 -8.75 -18.43
CA PRO A 181 -6.99 -9.81 -17.46
C PRO A 181 -8.27 -10.22 -16.74
N ASP A 182 -8.57 -11.52 -16.75
CA ASP A 182 -9.78 -12.10 -16.14
C ASP A 182 -9.59 -12.28 -14.63
N LEU A 183 -10.41 -11.57 -13.84
CA LEU A 183 -10.41 -11.66 -12.39
C LEU A 183 -10.60 -13.11 -11.90
N VAL A 184 -11.45 -13.91 -12.56
CA VAL A 184 -11.70 -15.29 -12.14
C VAL A 184 -10.44 -16.15 -12.22
N ARG A 185 -9.70 -16.06 -13.33
CA ARG A 185 -8.44 -16.82 -13.52
C ARG A 185 -7.34 -16.36 -12.59
N LEU A 186 -7.29 -15.06 -12.31
CA LEU A 186 -6.39 -14.50 -11.33
C LEU A 186 -6.70 -15.07 -9.94
N LEU A 187 -7.96 -15.00 -9.51
CA LEU A 187 -8.40 -15.45 -8.19
C LEU A 187 -8.19 -16.95 -7.98
N ASP A 188 -8.59 -17.78 -8.95
CA ASP A 188 -8.37 -19.22 -8.87
C ASP A 188 -6.87 -19.55 -8.74
N THR A 189 -6.03 -18.86 -9.51
CA THR A 189 -4.58 -19.04 -9.40
C THR A 189 -4.02 -18.58 -8.08
N VAL A 190 -4.42 -17.40 -7.59
CA VAL A 190 -4.00 -16.88 -6.29
C VAL A 190 -4.41 -17.87 -5.20
N ALA A 191 -5.66 -18.32 -5.20
CA ALA A 191 -6.20 -19.27 -4.23
C ALA A 191 -5.39 -20.59 -4.24
N ALA A 192 -5.16 -21.16 -5.42
CA ALA A 192 -4.35 -22.37 -5.58
C ALA A 192 -2.90 -22.17 -5.07
N GLN A 193 -2.27 -21.03 -5.34
CA GLN A 193 -0.91 -20.76 -4.86
C GLN A 193 -0.88 -20.50 -3.35
N CYS A 194 -1.84 -19.76 -2.80
CA CYS A 194 -2.00 -19.57 -1.35
C CYS A 194 -2.15 -20.91 -0.63
N HIS A 195 -2.99 -21.79 -1.18
CA HIS A 195 -3.15 -23.15 -0.68
C HIS A 195 -1.84 -23.94 -0.73
N ARG A 196 -1.10 -23.88 -1.86
CA ARG A 196 0.19 -24.56 -2.02
C ARG A 196 1.26 -24.05 -1.05
N VAL A 197 1.37 -22.75 -0.85
CA VAL A 197 2.30 -22.14 0.13
C VAL A 197 1.95 -22.64 1.54
N ARG A 198 0.66 -22.70 1.87
CA ARG A 198 0.19 -23.26 3.16
C ARG A 198 0.60 -24.72 3.35
N LEU A 199 0.44 -25.56 2.32
CA LEU A 199 0.82 -26.97 2.39
C LEU A 199 2.34 -27.16 2.52
N ARG A 200 3.12 -26.22 1.98
CA ARG A 200 4.59 -26.23 2.04
C ARG A 200 5.14 -25.71 3.35
N ARG A 201 4.41 -24.83 4.04
CA ARG A 201 4.79 -24.39 5.38
C ARG A 201 4.71 -25.61 6.29
N PRO A 202 5.84 -26.09 6.87
CA PRO A 202 5.76 -27.10 7.89
C PRO A 202 4.82 -26.56 8.97
N ARG A 203 3.89 -27.39 9.43
CA ARG A 203 2.99 -27.04 10.53
C ARG A 203 3.86 -26.80 11.77
N ALA A 204 4.35 -25.57 11.92
CA ALA A 204 5.11 -25.11 13.07
C ALA A 204 4.10 -24.99 14.21
N GLY A 205 3.79 -26.13 14.82
CA GLY A 205 2.67 -26.25 15.74
C GLY A 205 2.14 -27.68 15.86
N LEU A 206 3.01 -28.66 15.94
CA LEU A 206 2.82 -29.70 16.95
C LEU A 206 3.90 -29.45 17.99
N PRO A 207 3.56 -29.19 19.27
CA PRO A 207 4.57 -29.33 20.30
C PRO A 207 5.12 -30.74 20.17
N THR A 208 6.42 -30.87 19.99
CA THR A 208 7.17 -32.09 20.31
C THR A 208 6.99 -32.35 21.80
N ALA A 209 5.80 -32.83 22.18
CA ALA A 209 5.62 -33.56 23.40
C ALA A 209 6.49 -34.81 23.26
N CYS A 210 7.51 -34.84 24.11
CA CYS A 210 8.48 -35.88 24.31
C CYS A 210 8.06 -37.25 23.75
N ARG A 211 8.64 -37.63 22.60
CA ARG A 211 8.79 -39.04 22.24
C ARG A 211 9.96 -39.61 23.06
N ARG A 212 9.75 -39.72 24.36
CA ARG A 212 10.51 -40.47 25.38
C ARG A 212 9.43 -40.79 26.43
N ASP A 213 8.85 -41.97 26.53
CA ASP A 213 9.44 -43.30 26.57
C ASP A 213 8.46 -44.35 26.03
N GLN A 214 8.91 -45.25 25.15
CA GLN A 214 8.33 -46.59 25.04
C GLN A 214 9.37 -47.57 25.56
N PRO A 215 9.24 -48.06 26.81
CA PRO A 215 10.00 -49.23 27.21
C PRO A 215 9.40 -50.44 26.50
N LEU A 216 10.23 -51.10 25.69
CA LEU A 216 9.97 -52.42 25.16
C LEU A 216 9.76 -53.38 26.34
N ALA A 217 8.52 -53.79 26.60
CA ALA A 217 8.23 -54.95 27.42
C ALA A 217 7.89 -56.12 26.49
N PHE A 218 8.92 -56.87 26.10
CA PHE A 218 8.79 -58.27 25.71
C PHE A 218 9.35 -59.10 26.86
N SER A 219 8.46 -59.74 27.64
CA SER A 219 8.55 -61.07 28.27
C SER A 219 7.43 -61.19 29.31
#